data_AF-A0A535HSF5-F1
#
_entry.id   AF-A0A535HSF5-F1
#
_cell.length_a   1.000
_cell.length_b   1.000
_cell.length_c   1.000
_cell.angle_alpha   90.00
_cell.angle_beta   90.00
_cell.angle_gamma   90.00
#
_symmetry.space_group_name_H-M   'P 1'
#
loop_
_entity.id
_entity.type
_entity.pdbx_description
1 polymer ?
#
loop_
_entity_poly.entity_id
_entity_poly.type
_entity_poly.pdbx_seq_one_letter_code
_entity_poly.pdbx_strand_id
1 'polypeptide(L)'
;MAIGRRSFLQGAGALGLLAVMPRTRLLELITASASSGAPGHFLDAHQLDTLRAVTYRFIPGPLDQPGPLNSPPETDPGAREGHCAEAVDILLNAFSFDPPMIHAGGPFSNRAGAGHDDFADFVPLDAHAALGWRIRIEGSKGIPEREFAGPVQGLQAIYVSGLAELDRRSQSAYGAGFAAVSGAQQDAILLEAANNPGDSLNTFVATALAQTLDAMYGPPEYGGNHGLAGWQYTHFEGDVQPRGWTDAEVSQPASGGSILGTAAGRDAIRFFASMRGRPASRERPWLALAGFNRG
;
A
#
# COMPACT_ATOMS: atom_id res chain seq x y z
N MET A 1 -17.39 -14.00 -32.54
CA MET A 1 -16.91 -12.84 -33.32
C MET A 1 -16.18 -11.92 -32.36
N ALA A 2 -14.85 -11.96 -32.34
CA ALA A 2 -14.04 -11.27 -31.34
C ALA A 2 -13.94 -9.78 -31.68
N ILE A 3 -14.46 -8.92 -30.80
CA ILE A 3 -14.36 -7.47 -30.95
C ILE A 3 -12.95 -7.06 -30.50
N GLY A 4 -12.16 -6.53 -31.43
CA GLY A 4 -10.79 -6.12 -31.17
C GLY A 4 -10.70 -4.85 -30.32
N ARG A 5 -9.69 -4.84 -29.43
CA ARG A 5 -9.29 -3.76 -28.50
C ARG A 5 -9.25 -2.34 -29.12
N ARG A 6 -9.02 -2.26 -30.44
CA ARG A 6 -8.94 -0.99 -31.20
C ARG A 6 -10.30 -0.38 -31.56
N SER A 7 -11.37 -1.16 -31.61
CA SER A 7 -12.71 -0.68 -31.96
C SER A 7 -13.51 -0.15 -30.76
N PHE A 8 -13.05 -0.41 -29.53
CA PHE A 8 -13.72 0.04 -28.30
C PHE A 8 -13.48 1.53 -27.99
N LEU A 9 -12.34 2.09 -28.42
CA LEU A 9 -11.92 3.46 -28.07
C LEU A 9 -12.40 4.56 -29.04
N GLN A 10 -13.21 4.23 -30.05
CA GLN A 10 -13.67 5.22 -31.05
C GLN A 10 -15.14 5.65 -30.91
N GLY A 11 -15.86 5.21 -29.87
CA GLY A 11 -17.27 5.55 -29.69
C GLY A 11 -17.54 6.32 -28.41
N ALA A 12 -18.23 7.45 -28.51
CA ALA A 12 -18.82 8.20 -27.40
C ALA A 12 -19.82 7.39 -26.52
N GLY A 13 -20.01 6.09 -26.80
CA GLY A 13 -20.80 5.15 -26.00
C GLY A 13 -20.07 4.52 -24.81
N ALA A 14 -18.75 4.70 -24.67
CA ALA A 14 -17.98 4.13 -23.57
C ALA A 14 -18.41 4.66 -22.18
N LEU A 15 -18.78 5.95 -22.08
CA LEU A 15 -19.22 6.56 -20.82
C LEU A 15 -20.56 6.01 -20.32
N GLY A 16 -21.49 5.71 -21.24
CA GLY A 16 -22.80 5.12 -20.88
C GLY A 16 -22.69 3.67 -20.41
N LEU A 17 -21.69 2.92 -20.89
CA LEU A 17 -21.43 1.54 -20.46
C LEU A 17 -20.76 1.48 -19.08
N LEU A 18 -19.88 2.44 -18.75
CA LEU A 18 -19.23 2.52 -17.43
C LEU A 18 -20.23 2.76 -16.29
N ALA A 19 -21.32 3.50 -16.55
CA ALA A 19 -22.36 3.79 -15.55
C ALA A 19 -23.25 2.58 -15.20
N VAL A 20 -23.24 1.52 -16.02
CA VAL A 20 -24.07 0.31 -15.85
C VAL A 20 -23.21 -0.90 -15.44
N MET A 21 -21.89 -0.75 -15.40
CA MET A 21 -20.99 -1.82 -14.99
C MET A 21 -20.97 -1.99 -13.48
N PRO A 22 -20.90 -3.24 -12.98
CA PRO A 22 -20.57 -3.50 -11.58
C PRO A 22 -19.26 -2.81 -11.23
N ARG A 23 -19.19 -2.08 -10.11
CA ARG A 23 -18.00 -1.31 -9.71
C ARG A 23 -16.75 -2.17 -9.56
N THR A 24 -16.89 -3.46 -9.29
CA THR A 24 -15.79 -4.44 -9.30
C THR A 24 -15.15 -4.60 -10.68
N ARG A 25 -15.94 -4.62 -11.76
CA ARG A 25 -15.44 -4.62 -13.15
C ARG A 25 -14.82 -3.27 -13.52
N LEU A 26 -15.35 -2.18 -12.97
CA LEU A 26 -14.76 -0.85 -13.13
C LEU A 26 -13.39 -0.77 -12.43
N LEU A 27 -13.26 -1.28 -11.21
CA LEU A 27 -12.00 -1.39 -10.48
C LEU A 27 -11.03 -2.35 -11.16
N GLU A 28 -11.48 -3.49 -11.69
CA GLU A 28 -10.64 -4.36 -12.54
C GLU A 28 -10.16 -3.62 -13.79
N LEU A 29 -11.00 -2.83 -14.46
CA LEU A 29 -10.59 -2.03 -15.63
C LEU A 29 -9.67 -0.86 -15.28
N ILE A 30 -9.87 -0.23 -14.11
CA ILE A 30 -9.03 0.84 -13.56
C ILE A 30 -7.66 0.28 -13.15
N THR A 31 -7.62 -0.88 -12.49
CA THR A 31 -6.40 -1.56 -12.04
C THR A 31 -5.71 -2.37 -13.15
N ALA A 32 -6.41 -2.75 -14.23
CA ALA A 32 -5.86 -3.48 -15.38
C ALA A 32 -4.86 -2.67 -16.24
N SER A 33 -4.50 -1.45 -15.82
CA SER A 33 -3.46 -0.64 -16.46
C SER A 33 -2.25 -0.42 -15.55
N ALA A 34 -1.76 -1.48 -14.88
CA ALA A 34 -0.41 -1.52 -14.30
C ALA A 34 0.68 -1.66 -15.40
N SER A 35 0.63 -0.80 -16.43
CA SER A 35 1.68 -0.71 -17.44
C SER A 35 2.56 0.50 -17.10
N SER A 36 3.89 0.29 -17.07
CA SER A 36 4.84 1.40 -16.98
C SER A 36 4.50 2.48 -18.02
N GLY A 37 4.59 3.75 -17.60
CA GLY A 37 4.25 4.91 -18.42
C GLY A 37 2.75 5.28 -18.47
N ALA A 38 1.86 4.55 -17.80
CA ALA A 38 0.48 4.99 -17.60
C ALA A 38 0.37 5.93 -16.39
N PRO A 39 -0.35 7.08 -16.50
CA PRO A 39 -0.59 7.96 -15.37
C PRO A 39 -1.51 7.31 -14.34
N GLY A 40 -1.35 7.71 -13.08
CA GLY A 40 -2.27 7.39 -12.00
C GLY A 40 -3.48 8.33 -11.96
N HIS A 41 -4.23 8.20 -10.88
CA HIS A 41 -5.33 9.04 -10.47
C HIS A 41 -4.87 10.37 -9.86
N PHE A 42 -3.84 10.34 -9.00
CA PHE A 42 -3.24 11.53 -8.40
C PHE A 42 -1.84 11.81 -8.97
N LEU A 43 -1.01 10.77 -9.05
CA LEU A 43 0.37 10.85 -9.52
C LEU A 43 0.43 10.83 -11.06
N ASP A 44 1.36 11.60 -11.62
CA ASP A 44 1.67 11.47 -13.04
C ASP A 44 2.37 10.12 -13.35
N ALA A 45 2.54 9.81 -14.64
CA ALA A 45 3.11 8.54 -15.06
C ALA A 45 4.53 8.30 -14.53
N HIS A 46 5.35 9.35 -14.46
CA HIS A 46 6.73 9.25 -13.99
C HIS A 46 6.76 9.05 -12.48
N GLN A 47 5.98 9.83 -11.75
CA GLN A 47 5.82 9.70 -10.30
C GLN A 47 5.32 8.31 -9.90
N LEU A 48 4.32 7.77 -10.61
CA LEU A 48 3.78 6.44 -10.34
C LEU A 48 4.80 5.34 -10.66
N ASP A 49 5.59 5.47 -11.74
CA ASP A 49 6.67 4.53 -12.05
C ASP A 49 7.79 4.56 -10.99
N THR A 50 8.15 5.75 -10.48
CA THR A 50 9.05 5.88 -9.33
C THR A 50 8.46 5.23 -8.08
N LEU A 51 7.17 5.43 -7.79
CA LEU A 51 6.51 4.79 -6.64
C LEU A 51 6.46 3.26 -6.79
N ARG A 52 6.12 2.74 -7.97
CA ARG A 52 6.17 1.30 -8.30
C ARG A 52 7.54 0.73 -7.94
N ALA A 53 8.62 1.32 -8.46
CA ALA A 53 9.99 0.90 -8.16
C ALA A 53 10.27 0.88 -6.64
N VAL A 54 9.83 1.89 -5.89
CA VAL A 54 9.96 1.93 -4.43
C VAL A 54 9.20 0.76 -3.76
N THR A 55 7.92 0.57 -4.09
CA THR A 55 7.10 -0.48 -3.45
C THR A 55 7.64 -1.89 -3.73
N TYR A 56 8.19 -2.13 -4.92
CA TYR A 56 8.81 -3.40 -5.31
C TYR A 56 10.09 -3.70 -4.53
N ARG A 57 10.73 -2.68 -3.95
CA ARG A 57 11.85 -2.88 -3.02
C ARG A 57 11.39 -3.21 -1.61
N PHE A 58 10.24 -2.71 -1.18
CA PHE A 58 9.69 -2.99 0.14
C PHE A 58 9.16 -4.43 0.28
N ILE A 59 8.42 -4.89 -0.72
CA ILE A 59 7.87 -6.25 -0.78
C ILE A 59 8.18 -6.81 -2.17
N PRO A 60 9.38 -7.39 -2.37
CA PRO A 60 9.79 -7.89 -3.68
C PRO A 60 8.97 -9.11 -4.08
N GLY A 61 8.55 -9.15 -5.34
CA GLY A 61 7.92 -10.31 -5.96
C GLY A 61 8.87 -11.11 -6.85
N PRO A 62 8.34 -12.09 -7.60
CA PRO A 62 9.11 -13.00 -8.46
C PRO A 62 9.97 -12.30 -9.51
N LEU A 63 9.52 -11.14 -9.98
CA LEU A 63 10.18 -10.38 -11.04
C LEU A 63 11.20 -9.36 -10.51
N ASP A 64 11.19 -9.07 -9.21
CA ASP A 64 11.97 -7.97 -8.63
C ASP A 64 13.28 -8.45 -7.99
N GLN A 65 13.37 -9.73 -7.62
CA GLN A 65 14.60 -10.36 -7.17
C GLN A 65 14.84 -11.66 -7.94
N PRO A 66 15.90 -11.74 -8.77
CA PRO A 66 16.35 -13.05 -9.22
C PRO A 66 16.83 -13.81 -7.99
N GLY A 67 16.17 -14.91 -7.67
CA GLY A 67 16.58 -15.80 -6.59
C GLY A 67 18.04 -16.23 -6.74
N PRO A 68 18.67 -16.77 -5.68
CA PRO A 68 20.05 -17.25 -5.76
C PRO A 68 20.26 -18.13 -6.99
N LEU A 69 21.43 -18.03 -7.60
CA LEU A 69 21.79 -18.88 -8.74
C LEU A 69 21.59 -20.35 -8.32
N ASN A 70 20.69 -21.07 -9.01
CA ASN A 70 20.25 -22.45 -8.74
C ASN A 70 19.16 -22.66 -7.66
N SER A 71 18.49 -21.62 -7.19
CA SER A 71 17.22 -21.76 -6.45
C SER A 71 16.05 -21.91 -7.41
N PRO A 72 14.95 -22.59 -7.01
CA PRO A 72 13.70 -22.51 -7.75
C PRO A 72 13.28 -21.02 -7.90
N PRO A 73 12.59 -20.66 -8.99
CA PRO A 73 12.07 -19.31 -9.15
C PRO A 73 11.23 -18.93 -7.93
N GLU A 74 11.46 -17.73 -7.40
CA GLU A 74 10.57 -17.17 -6.38
C GLU A 74 9.16 -17.10 -6.98
N THR A 75 8.16 -17.55 -6.23
CA THR A 75 6.75 -17.52 -6.67
C THR A 75 5.88 -16.69 -5.74
N ASP A 76 6.42 -16.29 -4.60
CA ASP A 76 5.69 -15.52 -3.61
C ASP A 76 5.36 -14.12 -4.16
N PRO A 77 4.10 -13.68 -4.08
CA PRO A 77 3.69 -12.42 -4.66
C PRO A 77 4.27 -11.23 -3.87
N GLY A 78 4.69 -10.19 -4.59
CA GLY A 78 5.16 -8.94 -4.01
C GLY A 78 4.18 -7.79 -4.20
N ALA A 79 4.67 -6.58 -3.91
CA ALA A 79 3.92 -5.34 -4.10
C ALA A 79 3.50 -5.11 -5.57
N ARG A 80 4.23 -5.69 -6.52
CA ARG A 80 3.88 -5.70 -7.94
C ARG A 80 2.61 -6.50 -8.19
N GLU A 81 2.58 -7.75 -7.77
CA GLU A 81 1.41 -8.62 -7.94
C GLU A 81 0.22 -8.11 -7.13
N GLY A 82 0.47 -7.46 -5.99
CA GLY A 82 -0.55 -6.84 -5.14
C GLY A 82 -1.07 -5.48 -5.60
N HIS A 83 -0.50 -4.86 -6.65
CA HIS A 83 -0.84 -3.51 -7.13
C HIS A 83 -0.72 -2.41 -6.05
N CYS A 84 0.30 -2.50 -5.19
CA CYS A 84 0.39 -1.62 -4.02
C CYS A 84 0.59 -0.15 -4.38
N ALA A 85 1.37 0.17 -5.42
CA ALA A 85 1.60 1.55 -5.84
C ALA A 85 0.32 2.22 -6.35
N GLU A 86 -0.50 1.48 -7.09
CA GLU A 86 -1.80 1.91 -7.59
C GLU A 86 -2.79 2.14 -6.44
N ALA A 87 -2.82 1.26 -5.44
CA ALA A 87 -3.65 1.41 -4.24
C ALA A 87 -3.32 2.70 -3.47
N VAL A 88 -2.02 2.98 -3.32
CA VAL A 88 -1.54 4.21 -2.70
C VAL A 88 -1.98 5.44 -3.50
N ASP A 89 -1.86 5.40 -4.82
CA ASP A 89 -2.30 6.48 -5.70
C ASP A 89 -3.82 6.73 -5.62
N ILE A 90 -4.63 5.67 -5.53
CA ILE A 90 -6.07 5.76 -5.25
C ILE A 90 -6.34 6.46 -3.91
N LEU A 91 -5.60 6.10 -2.84
CA LEU A 91 -5.72 6.77 -1.54
C LEU A 91 -5.38 8.26 -1.62
N LEU A 92 -4.32 8.62 -2.33
CA LEU A 92 -3.94 10.02 -2.55
C LEU A 92 -5.03 10.79 -3.30
N ASN A 93 -5.82 10.11 -4.13
CA ASN A 93 -6.96 10.67 -4.86
C ASN A 93 -8.34 10.36 -4.24
N ALA A 94 -8.42 9.86 -3.01
CA ALA A 94 -9.64 9.25 -2.47
C ALA A 94 -10.87 10.17 -2.49
N PHE A 95 -10.69 11.49 -2.35
CA PHE A 95 -11.76 12.50 -2.35
C PHE A 95 -12.23 12.94 -3.76
N SER A 96 -11.65 12.39 -4.83
CA SER A 96 -12.17 12.59 -6.19
C SER A 96 -13.33 11.65 -6.54
N PHE A 97 -13.50 10.58 -5.76
CA PHE A 97 -14.57 9.60 -5.91
C PHE A 97 -15.81 10.00 -5.10
N ASP A 98 -16.98 9.51 -5.52
CA ASP A 98 -18.26 9.72 -4.84
C ASP A 98 -19.02 8.39 -4.62
N PRO A 99 -19.16 7.93 -3.36
CA PRO A 99 -18.54 8.45 -2.14
C PRO A 99 -17.00 8.37 -2.15
N PRO A 100 -16.29 9.16 -1.32
CA PRO A 100 -14.84 9.07 -1.21
C PRO A 100 -14.39 7.64 -0.87
N MET A 101 -13.31 7.18 -1.51
CA MET A 101 -12.76 5.84 -1.27
C MET A 101 -12.01 5.76 0.06
N ILE A 102 -12.74 5.89 1.17
CA ILE A 102 -12.20 5.98 2.53
C ILE A 102 -12.75 4.87 3.42
N HIS A 103 -14.06 4.68 3.46
CA HIS A 103 -14.70 3.59 4.19
C HIS A 103 -15.50 2.72 3.21
N ALA A 104 -15.04 1.50 3.00
CA ALA A 104 -15.81 0.45 2.35
C ALA A 104 -17.09 0.15 3.15
N GLY A 105 -18.12 -0.35 2.46
CA GLY A 105 -19.39 -0.74 3.06
C GLY A 105 -19.31 -2.04 3.85
N GLY A 106 -20.47 -2.63 4.12
CA GLY A 106 -20.62 -3.85 4.89
C GLY A 106 -22.08 -4.25 5.07
N PRO A 107 -22.35 -5.39 5.74
CA PRO A 107 -21.40 -6.16 6.53
C PRO A 107 -20.73 -7.33 5.81
N PHE A 108 -21.10 -7.65 4.56
CA PHE A 108 -20.65 -8.87 3.90
C PHE A 108 -19.86 -8.58 2.62
N SER A 109 -18.77 -9.32 2.40
CA SER A 109 -18.28 -9.57 1.06
C SER A 109 -18.90 -10.83 0.47
N ASN A 110 -18.81 -10.98 -0.85
CA ASN A 110 -19.26 -12.19 -1.55
C ASN A 110 -18.27 -13.37 -1.45
N ARG A 111 -17.13 -13.19 -0.76
CA ARG A 111 -16.07 -14.22 -0.68
C ARG A 111 -16.46 -15.42 0.16
N ALA A 112 -17.42 -15.26 1.08
CA ALA A 112 -17.91 -16.32 1.97
C ALA A 112 -19.34 -16.79 1.64
N GLY A 113 -19.78 -16.64 0.38
CA GLY A 113 -21.09 -17.13 -0.07
C GLY A 113 -22.26 -16.16 0.15
N ALA A 114 -22.00 -14.91 0.57
CA ALA A 114 -23.01 -13.87 0.49
C ALA A 114 -23.38 -13.60 -0.99
N GLY A 115 -24.66 -13.31 -1.24
CA GLY A 115 -25.15 -13.03 -2.59
C GLY A 115 -24.77 -11.67 -3.15
N HIS A 116 -24.16 -10.80 -2.33
CA HIS A 116 -23.73 -9.44 -2.66
C HIS A 116 -22.39 -9.14 -2.00
N ASP A 117 -21.69 -8.14 -2.52
CA ASP A 117 -20.42 -7.66 -1.99
C ASP A 117 -20.59 -6.20 -1.54
N ASP A 118 -20.94 -6.00 -0.27
CA ASP A 118 -21.12 -4.66 0.30
C ASP A 118 -19.80 -3.91 0.44
N PHE A 119 -18.68 -4.63 0.53
CA PHE A 119 -17.37 -4.01 0.71
C PHE A 119 -16.95 -3.27 -0.58
N ALA A 120 -17.44 -3.71 -1.73
CA ALA A 120 -17.22 -3.02 -3.01
C ALA A 120 -17.90 -1.64 -3.10
N ASP A 121 -18.85 -1.34 -2.20
CA ASP A 121 -19.58 -0.07 -2.18
C ASP A 121 -19.14 0.81 -1.01
N PHE A 122 -18.46 1.92 -1.32
CA PHE A 122 -18.01 2.88 -0.32
C PHE A 122 -19.17 3.69 0.25
N VAL A 123 -19.05 4.06 1.53
CA VAL A 123 -20.08 4.81 2.24
C VAL A 123 -19.72 6.30 2.38
N PRO A 124 -20.71 7.20 2.34
CA PRO A 124 -20.47 8.62 2.61
C PRO A 124 -19.88 8.85 3.99
N LEU A 125 -18.97 9.84 4.08
CA LEU A 125 -18.42 10.29 5.35
C LEU A 125 -19.30 11.37 5.95
N ASP A 126 -19.44 11.37 7.28
CA ASP A 126 -19.90 12.57 7.98
C ASP A 126 -18.85 13.69 7.89
N ALA A 127 -19.25 14.91 8.27
CA ALA A 127 -18.39 16.08 8.16
C ALA A 127 -17.11 15.98 9.01
N HIS A 128 -17.15 15.29 10.15
CA HIS A 128 -16.00 15.16 11.04
C HIS A 128 -14.98 14.16 10.48
N ALA A 129 -15.44 13.00 10.03
CA ALA A 129 -14.61 12.00 9.36
C ALA A 129 -14.01 12.57 8.07
N ALA A 130 -14.80 13.28 7.25
CA ALA A 130 -14.31 13.94 6.05
C ALA A 130 -13.23 14.98 6.38
N LEU A 131 -13.40 15.80 7.43
CA LEU A 131 -12.40 16.77 7.86
C LEU A 131 -11.08 16.08 8.24
N GLY A 132 -11.13 15.05 9.10
CA GLY A 132 -9.94 14.32 9.55
C GLY A 132 -9.18 13.67 8.39
N TRP A 133 -9.89 13.00 7.48
CA TRP A 133 -9.28 12.34 6.33
C TRP A 133 -8.70 13.34 5.32
N ARG A 134 -9.33 14.49 5.11
CA ARG A 134 -8.75 15.55 4.26
C ARG A 134 -7.49 16.15 4.87
N ILE A 135 -7.44 16.33 6.19
CA ILE A 135 -6.20 16.76 6.86
C ILE A 135 -5.09 15.73 6.64
N ARG A 136 -5.40 14.43 6.78
CA ARG A 136 -4.42 13.36 6.56
C ARG A 136 -3.92 13.31 5.11
N ILE A 137 -4.83 13.35 4.13
CA ILE A 137 -4.48 13.15 2.71
C ILE A 137 -3.95 14.45 2.08
N GLU A 138 -4.71 15.54 2.17
CA GLU A 138 -4.42 16.81 1.48
C GLU A 138 -3.55 17.75 2.32
N GLY A 139 -3.52 17.55 3.63
CA GLY A 139 -2.87 18.46 4.56
C GLY A 139 -3.78 19.62 4.97
N SER A 140 -3.21 20.53 5.76
CA SER A 140 -3.95 21.66 6.29
C SER A 140 -4.10 22.83 5.32
N LYS A 141 -3.11 23.06 4.45
CA LYS A 141 -3.14 24.04 3.34
C LYS A 141 -3.48 25.47 3.78
N GLY A 142 -3.19 25.87 5.02
CA GLY A 142 -3.54 27.18 5.57
C GLY A 142 -5.03 27.38 5.86
N ILE A 143 -5.83 26.30 5.82
CA ILE A 143 -7.27 26.33 6.11
C ILE A 143 -7.44 26.34 7.64
N PRO A 144 -8.03 27.39 8.26
CA PRO A 144 -8.11 27.51 9.71
C PRO A 144 -8.74 26.30 10.41
N GLU A 145 -9.79 25.72 9.84
CA GLU A 145 -10.49 24.55 10.38
C GLU A 145 -9.61 23.29 10.42
N ARG A 146 -8.55 23.25 9.60
CA ARG A 146 -7.59 22.14 9.52
C ARG A 146 -6.33 22.36 10.36
N GLU A 147 -6.13 23.58 10.88
CA GLU A 147 -4.92 23.99 11.63
C GLU A 147 -5.19 24.23 13.11
N PHE A 148 -6.30 23.73 13.64
CA PHE A 148 -6.65 23.87 15.06
C PHE A 148 -5.57 23.33 16.02
N ALA A 149 -4.74 22.37 15.56
CA ALA A 149 -3.60 21.79 16.27
C ALA A 149 -2.24 22.16 15.63
N GLY A 150 -2.22 23.18 14.77
CA GLY A 150 -1.07 23.58 13.96
C GLY A 150 -1.09 23.02 12.53
N PRO A 151 -0.20 23.50 11.64
CA PRO A 151 -0.12 23.04 10.26
C PRO A 151 0.25 21.56 10.14
N VAL A 152 -0.38 20.87 9.19
CA VAL A 152 -0.15 19.44 8.92
C VAL A 152 0.24 19.26 7.45
N GLN A 153 1.38 18.61 7.21
CA GLN A 153 1.75 18.15 5.88
C GLN A 153 0.95 16.88 5.56
N GLY A 154 0.15 16.92 4.50
CA GLY A 154 -0.65 15.78 4.05
C GLY A 154 0.15 14.77 3.25
N LEU A 155 -0.41 13.57 3.10
CA LEU A 155 0.17 12.49 2.27
C LEU A 155 0.49 12.97 0.86
N GLN A 156 -0.40 13.71 0.21
CA GLN A 156 -0.18 14.25 -1.15
C GLN A 156 1.15 15.02 -1.24
N ALA A 157 1.41 15.91 -0.28
CA ALA A 157 2.64 16.69 -0.26
C ALA A 157 3.86 15.81 0.03
N ILE A 158 3.75 14.87 0.98
CA ILE A 158 4.82 13.92 1.32
C ILE A 158 5.25 13.10 0.10
N TYR A 159 4.28 12.57 -0.65
CA TYR A 159 4.55 11.76 -1.84
C TYR A 159 5.17 12.59 -2.97
N VAL A 160 4.59 13.74 -3.31
CA VAL A 160 5.12 14.59 -4.39
C VAL A 160 6.56 15.03 -4.08
N SER A 161 6.84 15.50 -2.86
CA SER A 161 8.20 15.91 -2.51
C SER A 161 9.17 14.74 -2.40
N GLY A 162 8.73 13.60 -1.85
CA GLY A 162 9.58 12.44 -1.64
C GLY A 162 9.99 11.75 -2.93
N LEU A 163 9.05 11.60 -3.87
CA LEU A 163 9.33 11.04 -5.20
C LEU A 163 10.31 11.93 -5.98
N ALA A 164 10.11 13.25 -5.97
CA ALA A 164 11.02 14.20 -6.61
C ALA A 164 12.44 14.15 -6.00
N GLU A 165 12.53 14.03 -4.66
CA GLU A 165 13.80 13.93 -3.95
C GLU A 165 14.53 12.61 -4.24
N LEU A 166 13.80 11.49 -4.37
CA LEU A 166 14.37 10.21 -4.81
C LEU A 166 15.01 10.32 -6.20
N ASP A 167 14.27 10.87 -7.16
CA ASP A 167 14.78 11.05 -8.52
C ASP A 167 15.99 11.97 -8.54
N ARG A 168 15.96 13.06 -7.78
CA ARG A 168 17.10 13.97 -7.67
C ARG A 168 18.35 13.26 -7.13
N ARG A 169 18.21 12.41 -6.10
CA ARG A 169 19.34 11.62 -5.55
C ARG A 169 19.84 10.58 -6.54
N SER A 170 18.93 9.86 -7.19
CA SER A 170 19.28 8.88 -8.21
C SER A 170 20.03 9.53 -9.37
N GLN A 171 19.52 10.66 -9.85
CA GLN A 171 20.14 11.43 -10.93
C GLN A 171 21.54 11.93 -10.53
N SER A 172 21.70 12.40 -9.28
CA SER A 172 22.99 12.86 -8.77
C SER A 172 24.01 11.73 -8.56
N ALA A 173 23.57 10.55 -8.13
CA ALA A 173 24.44 9.43 -7.81
C ALA A 173 24.77 8.56 -9.04
N TYR A 174 23.82 8.40 -9.95
CA TYR A 174 23.88 7.39 -11.02
C TYR A 174 23.52 7.93 -12.40
N GLY A 175 23.13 9.21 -12.53
CA GLY A 175 22.86 9.84 -13.82
C GLY A 175 21.52 9.47 -14.48
N ALA A 176 20.63 8.79 -13.75
CA ALA A 176 19.29 8.42 -14.22
C ALA A 176 18.25 8.51 -13.09
N GLY A 177 16.97 8.62 -13.46
CA GLY A 177 15.84 8.58 -12.52
C GLY A 177 15.79 7.28 -11.71
N PHE A 178 15.15 7.31 -10.55
CA PHE A 178 15.14 6.20 -9.59
C PHE A 178 14.55 4.91 -10.18
N ALA A 179 13.46 5.03 -10.95
CA ALA A 179 12.85 3.87 -11.62
C ALA A 179 13.74 3.25 -12.71
N ALA A 180 14.72 3.99 -13.24
CA ALA A 180 15.57 3.57 -14.35
C ALA A 180 16.92 2.98 -13.92
N VAL A 181 17.31 3.14 -12.66
CA VAL A 181 18.54 2.53 -12.11
C VAL A 181 18.30 1.07 -11.69
N SER A 182 19.37 0.31 -11.50
CA SER A 182 19.28 -1.10 -11.08
C SER A 182 18.69 -1.25 -9.67
N GLY A 183 18.08 -2.40 -9.37
CA GLY A 183 17.53 -2.67 -8.03
C GLY A 183 18.54 -2.48 -6.89
N ALA A 184 19.81 -2.84 -7.11
CA ALA A 184 20.87 -2.60 -6.12
C ALA A 184 21.15 -1.11 -5.87
N GLN A 185 21.02 -0.26 -6.90
CA GLN A 185 21.14 1.19 -6.78
C GLN A 185 19.91 1.80 -6.09
N GLN A 186 18.72 1.28 -6.38
CA GLN A 186 17.49 1.65 -5.68
C GLN A 186 17.60 1.35 -4.17
N ASP A 187 18.01 0.13 -3.83
CA ASP A 187 18.20 -0.32 -2.45
C ASP A 187 19.22 0.55 -1.70
N ALA A 188 20.31 0.95 -2.35
CA ALA A 188 21.33 1.82 -1.75
C ALA A 188 20.76 3.19 -1.35
N ILE A 189 19.99 3.84 -2.22
CA ILE A 189 19.37 5.15 -1.94
C ILE A 189 18.31 5.02 -0.83
N LEU A 190 17.46 3.99 -0.87
CA LEU A 190 16.43 3.76 0.14
C LEU A 190 17.04 3.47 1.51
N LEU A 191 18.12 2.69 1.57
CA LEU A 191 18.83 2.38 2.80
C LEU A 191 19.52 3.61 3.39
N GLU A 192 20.11 4.47 2.55
CA GLU A 192 20.70 5.74 3.00
C GLU A 192 19.63 6.64 3.65
N ALA A 193 18.47 6.79 3.00
CA ALA A 193 17.35 7.56 3.54
C ALA A 193 16.81 6.99 4.86
N ALA A 194 16.72 5.66 4.97
CA ALA A 194 16.26 4.98 6.18
C ALA A 194 17.22 5.21 7.38
N ASN A 195 18.52 5.35 7.13
CA ASN A 195 19.55 5.51 8.15
C ASN A 195 19.84 6.96 8.55
N ASN A 196 19.12 7.95 8.01
CA ASN A 196 19.32 9.37 8.31
C ASN A 196 18.07 10.02 8.93
N PRO A 197 17.87 9.88 10.27
CA PRO A 197 16.75 10.49 10.97
C PRO A 197 16.87 12.01 10.95
N GLY A 198 15.96 12.70 10.26
CA GLY A 198 15.99 14.15 10.02
C GLY A 198 16.00 14.52 8.54
N ASP A 199 16.24 13.54 7.68
CA ASP A 199 16.07 13.67 6.24
C ASP A 199 14.58 13.66 5.87
N SER A 200 14.13 14.64 5.09
CA SER A 200 12.76 14.67 4.54
C SER A 200 12.41 13.42 3.73
N LEU A 201 13.40 12.77 3.10
CA LEU A 201 13.20 11.54 2.36
C LEU A 201 12.87 10.36 3.30
N ASN A 202 13.37 10.37 4.53
CA ASN A 202 13.04 9.35 5.54
C ASN A 202 11.53 9.34 5.83
N THR A 203 10.90 10.51 5.96
CA THR A 203 9.45 10.64 6.16
C THR A 203 8.66 10.02 5.01
N PHE A 204 9.08 10.27 3.77
CA PHE A 204 8.47 9.65 2.60
C PHE A 204 8.64 8.12 2.63
N VAL A 205 9.86 7.61 2.81
CA VAL A 205 10.14 6.16 2.80
C VAL A 205 9.35 5.43 3.88
N ALA A 206 9.31 5.96 5.10
CA ALA A 206 8.55 5.36 6.19
C ALA A 206 7.03 5.37 5.91
N THR A 207 6.52 6.47 5.38
CA THR A 207 5.10 6.60 5.00
C THR A 207 4.77 5.62 3.87
N ALA A 208 5.58 5.57 2.82
CA ALA A 208 5.38 4.70 1.68
C ALA A 208 5.44 3.22 2.06
N LEU A 209 6.35 2.82 2.96
CA LEU A 209 6.40 1.46 3.49
C LEU A 209 5.11 1.11 4.23
N ALA A 210 4.64 1.97 5.14
CA ALA A 210 3.40 1.73 5.87
C ALA A 210 2.21 1.57 4.91
N GLN A 211 2.07 2.47 3.93
CA GLN A 211 0.98 2.37 2.96
C GLN A 211 1.12 1.19 1.99
N THR A 212 2.35 0.74 1.70
CA THR A 212 2.58 -0.49 0.91
C THR A 212 2.14 -1.73 1.68
N LEU A 213 2.37 -1.77 3.00
CA LEU A 213 1.89 -2.86 3.86
C LEU A 213 0.36 -2.84 3.97
N ASP A 214 -0.23 -1.66 4.18
CA ASP A 214 -1.69 -1.49 4.19
C ASP A 214 -2.30 -1.94 2.86
N ALA A 215 -1.69 -1.59 1.72
CA ALA A 215 -2.14 -2.02 0.41
C ALA A 215 -1.94 -3.53 0.18
N MET A 216 -0.80 -4.10 0.57
CA MET A 216 -0.50 -5.51 0.28
C MET A 216 -1.38 -6.47 1.09
N TYR A 217 -1.65 -6.12 2.35
CA TYR A 217 -2.32 -7.02 3.30
C TYR A 217 -3.71 -6.55 3.72
N GLY A 218 -4.15 -5.39 3.23
CA GLY A 218 -5.49 -4.86 3.46
C GLY A 218 -6.56 -5.46 2.53
N PRO A 219 -7.81 -4.99 2.65
CA PRO A 219 -8.90 -5.42 1.79
C PRO A 219 -8.66 -4.98 0.32
N PRO A 220 -8.92 -5.86 -0.66
CA PRO A 220 -8.65 -5.58 -2.07
C PRO A 220 -9.51 -4.45 -2.67
N GLU A 221 -10.59 -4.05 -2.00
CA GLU A 221 -11.51 -2.99 -2.43
C GLU A 221 -10.83 -1.60 -2.48
N TYR A 222 -9.70 -1.43 -1.78
CA TYR A 222 -8.88 -0.23 -1.84
C TYR A 222 -7.85 -0.25 -2.98
N GLY A 223 -7.89 -1.25 -3.87
CA GLY A 223 -7.06 -1.36 -5.06
C GLY A 223 -5.73 -2.11 -4.87
N GLY A 224 -5.35 -2.37 -3.61
CA GLY A 224 -4.21 -3.21 -3.25
C GLY A 224 -4.60 -4.69 -3.15
N ASN A 225 -3.71 -5.52 -2.61
CA ASN A 225 -3.93 -6.96 -2.40
C ASN A 225 -4.61 -7.63 -3.61
N HIS A 226 -4.20 -7.21 -4.81
CA HIS A 226 -4.89 -7.56 -6.04
C HIS A 226 -4.96 -9.07 -6.21
N GLY A 227 -6.12 -9.60 -6.59
CA GLY A 227 -6.34 -11.04 -6.68
C GLY A 227 -6.18 -11.79 -5.35
N LEU A 228 -6.26 -11.10 -4.21
CA LEU A 228 -5.99 -11.62 -2.87
C LEU A 228 -4.54 -12.07 -2.66
N ALA A 229 -3.59 -11.52 -3.41
CA ALA A 229 -2.19 -11.93 -3.41
C ALA A 229 -1.58 -12.01 -2.00
N GLY A 230 -1.70 -10.96 -1.20
CA GLY A 230 -1.16 -10.91 0.16
C GLY A 230 -1.91 -11.83 1.12
N TRP A 231 -3.23 -11.94 0.99
CA TRP A 231 -4.04 -12.83 1.85
C TRP A 231 -3.76 -14.30 1.58
N GLN A 232 -3.71 -14.71 0.31
CA GLN A 232 -3.37 -16.08 -0.08
C GLN A 232 -1.96 -16.46 0.38
N TYR A 233 -0.99 -15.55 0.18
CA TYR A 233 0.40 -15.75 0.60
C TYR A 233 0.54 -15.91 2.13
N THR A 234 -0.17 -15.10 2.90
CA THR A 234 -0.13 -15.16 4.38
C THR A 234 -1.08 -16.21 4.95
N HIS A 235 -1.80 -16.94 4.11
CA HIS A 235 -2.89 -17.85 4.49
C HIS A 235 -3.96 -17.17 5.36
N PHE A 236 -4.14 -15.86 5.19
CA PHE A 236 -5.25 -15.15 5.80
C PHE A 236 -6.53 -15.50 5.06
N GLU A 237 -7.47 -16.12 5.76
CA GLU A 237 -8.75 -16.55 5.18
C GLU A 237 -9.63 -15.38 4.71
N GLY A 238 -9.24 -14.15 5.06
CA GLY A 238 -9.97 -12.94 4.73
C GLY A 238 -11.07 -12.64 5.73
N ASP A 239 -12.09 -11.98 5.23
CA ASP A 239 -13.32 -11.58 5.91
C ASP A 239 -14.39 -12.69 5.89
N VAL A 240 -13.94 -13.93 6.08
CA VAL A 240 -14.80 -15.10 6.31
C VAL A 240 -15.11 -15.15 7.80
N GLN A 241 -16.36 -15.42 8.20
CA GLN A 241 -16.65 -15.85 9.57
C GLN A 241 -16.39 -17.36 9.65
N PRO A 242 -15.23 -17.83 10.16
CA PRO A 242 -15.03 -19.26 10.36
C PRO A 242 -16.04 -19.75 11.40
N ARG A 243 -16.31 -21.05 11.37
CA ARG A 243 -17.21 -21.77 12.30
C ARG A 243 -16.69 -21.81 13.77
N GLY A 244 -15.72 -20.94 14.10
CA GLY A 244 -14.80 -21.06 15.23
C GLY A 244 -13.64 -21.99 14.89
N TRP A 245 -12.42 -21.60 15.28
CA TRP A 245 -11.26 -22.49 15.24
C TRP A 245 -11.36 -23.51 16.37
N THR A 246 -11.04 -24.76 16.10
CA THR A 246 -10.92 -25.80 17.12
C THR A 246 -9.67 -25.57 17.98
N ASP A 247 -9.65 -26.09 19.21
CA ASP A 247 -8.48 -26.03 20.09
C ASP A 247 -7.21 -26.56 19.42
N ALA A 248 -7.35 -27.59 18.56
CA ALA A 248 -6.25 -28.18 17.81
C ALA A 248 -5.69 -27.22 16.75
N GLU A 249 -6.56 -26.54 16.00
CA GLU A 249 -6.15 -25.57 14.97
C GLU A 249 -5.51 -24.32 15.58
N VAL A 250 -5.92 -23.92 16.79
CA VAL A 250 -5.29 -22.80 17.52
C VAL A 250 -3.92 -23.20 18.10
N SER A 251 -3.82 -24.43 18.62
CA SER A 251 -2.64 -24.87 19.37
C SER A 251 -1.52 -25.42 18.49
N GLN A 252 -1.83 -25.82 17.26
CA GLN A 252 -0.86 -26.38 16.33
C GLN A 252 -0.48 -25.32 15.27
N PRO A 253 0.80 -25.21 14.91
CA PRO A 253 1.17 -24.43 13.73
C PRO A 253 0.45 -25.01 12.51
N ALA A 254 -0.07 -24.13 11.64
CA ALA A 254 -0.69 -24.55 10.39
C ALA A 254 0.25 -25.50 9.64
N SER A 255 -0.30 -26.52 9.00
CA SER A 255 0.45 -27.54 8.26
C SER A 255 1.11 -27.00 6.97
N GLY A 256 0.94 -25.71 6.66
CA GLY A 256 1.64 -24.98 5.60
C GLY A 256 3.05 -24.58 6.04
N GLY A 257 4.03 -24.81 5.16
CA GLY A 257 5.45 -24.68 5.45
C GLY A 257 5.87 -23.41 6.19
N SER A 258 6.88 -23.53 7.02
CA SER A 258 7.46 -22.44 7.80
C SER A 258 7.84 -21.24 6.92
N ILE A 259 7.06 -20.16 7.03
CA ILE A 259 7.34 -18.81 6.50
C ILE A 259 8.67 -18.23 7.05
N LEU A 260 9.23 -18.86 8.09
CA LEU A 260 10.46 -18.45 8.78
C LEU A 260 11.72 -19.21 8.31
N GLY A 261 11.61 -20.06 7.28
CA GLY A 261 12.72 -20.86 6.77
C GLY A 261 13.78 -20.08 5.99
N THR A 262 13.47 -18.87 5.51
CA THR A 262 14.38 -18.10 4.65
C THR A 262 15.37 -17.25 5.44
N ALA A 263 16.53 -16.96 4.86
CA ALA A 263 17.49 -16.02 5.43
C ALA A 263 16.85 -14.62 5.66
N ALA A 264 15.97 -14.21 4.74
CA ALA A 264 15.18 -12.98 4.84
C ALA A 264 14.26 -12.96 6.07
N GLY A 265 13.61 -14.06 6.42
CA GLY A 265 12.81 -14.17 7.66
C GLY A 265 13.65 -13.98 8.93
N ARG A 266 14.88 -14.50 8.95
CA ARG A 266 15.82 -14.32 10.08
C ARG A 266 16.39 -12.91 10.17
N ASP A 267 16.54 -12.22 9.04
CA ASP A 267 16.99 -10.82 8.99
C ASP A 267 15.87 -9.86 9.36
N ALA A 268 14.64 -10.10 8.91
CA ALA A 268 13.45 -9.37 9.34
C ALA A 268 13.21 -9.54 10.85
N ILE A 269 13.31 -10.76 11.39
CA ILE A 269 13.22 -10.99 12.84
C ILE A 269 14.30 -10.20 13.60
N ARG A 270 15.55 -10.19 13.12
CA ARG A 270 16.63 -9.42 13.75
C ARG A 270 16.40 -7.93 13.66
N PHE A 271 15.93 -7.43 12.52
CA PHE A 271 15.56 -6.04 12.30
C PHE A 271 14.40 -5.61 13.22
N PHE A 272 13.31 -6.35 13.27
CA PHE A 272 12.19 -6.09 14.19
C PHE A 272 12.60 -6.24 15.66
N ALA A 273 13.44 -7.21 16.02
CA ALA A 273 13.99 -7.34 17.36
C ALA A 273 14.89 -6.16 17.73
N SER A 274 15.65 -5.61 16.78
CA SER A 274 16.46 -4.40 16.97
C SER A 274 15.63 -3.13 17.12
N MET A 275 14.40 -3.12 16.61
CA MET A 275 13.43 -2.04 16.76
C MET A 275 12.54 -2.17 18.01
N ARG A 276 12.62 -3.28 18.77
CA ARG A 276 11.87 -3.40 20.02
C ARG A 276 12.49 -2.48 21.07
N GLY A 277 11.79 -1.38 21.37
CA GLY A 277 11.98 -0.67 22.63
C GLY A 277 11.84 -1.63 23.82
N ARG A 278 12.51 -1.33 24.94
CA ARG A 278 12.33 -2.11 26.17
C ARG A 278 10.85 -2.07 26.55
N PRO A 279 10.18 -3.22 26.80
CA PRO A 279 8.81 -3.22 27.28
C PRO A 279 8.71 -2.34 28.52
N ALA A 280 7.71 -1.46 28.58
CA ALA A 280 7.47 -0.68 29.78
C ALA A 280 7.19 -1.64 30.95
N SER A 281 7.77 -1.35 32.13
CA SER A 281 7.52 -2.14 33.34
C SER A 281 6.00 -2.23 33.58
N ARG A 282 5.50 -3.45 33.82
CA ARG A 282 4.08 -3.70 34.14
C ARG A 282 3.60 -2.92 35.36
N GLU A 283 4.52 -2.51 36.23
CA GLU A 283 4.18 -1.75 37.43
C GLU A 283 4.07 -0.24 37.18
N ARG A 284 4.69 0.28 36.10
CA ARG A 284 4.72 1.72 35.79
C ARG A 284 4.79 1.98 34.27
N PRO A 285 3.73 1.68 33.51
CA PRO A 285 3.72 1.76 32.05
C PRO A 285 3.99 3.16 31.47
N TRP A 286 3.78 4.22 32.25
CA TRP A 286 3.94 5.63 31.83
C TRP A 286 5.38 6.17 31.92
N LEU A 287 6.31 5.50 32.59
CA LEU A 287 7.69 6.00 32.79
C LEU A 287 8.61 5.87 31.56
N ALA A 288 8.19 5.12 30.53
CA ALA A 288 8.93 4.96 29.28
C ALA A 288 8.56 6.00 28.21
N LEU A 289 7.54 6.85 28.45
CA LEU A 289 7.12 7.90 27.53
C LEU A 289 7.99 9.16 27.73
N ALA A 290 8.57 9.66 26.65
CA ALA A 290 9.27 10.95 26.66
C ALA A 290 8.27 12.07 27.01
N GLY A 291 8.54 12.82 28.09
CA GLY A 291 7.72 13.97 28.52
C GLY A 291 7.18 13.93 29.95
N PHE A 292 7.27 12.80 30.67
CA PHE A 292 6.87 12.73 32.08
C PHE A 292 8.06 12.98 33.03
N ASN A 293 7.91 13.96 33.93
CA ASN A 293 8.96 14.39 34.85
C ASN A 293 9.27 13.29 35.88
N ARG A 294 10.55 12.95 36.01
CA ARG A 294 11.03 11.94 36.96
C ARG A 294 11.27 12.65 38.29
N GLY A 295 10.28 12.56 39.19
CA GLY A 295 10.46 12.89 40.60
C GLY A 295 11.43 11.94 41.27
#